data_AF-A0A950QBN9-F1
#
_entry.id   AF-A0A950QBN9-F1
#
_cell.length_a   1.000
_cell.length_b   1.000
_cell.length_c   1.000
_cell.angle_alpha   90.00
_cell.angle_beta   90.00
_cell.angle_gamma   90.00
#
_symmetry.space_group_name_H-M   'P 1'
#
loop_
_entity.id
_entity.type
_entity.pdbx_description
1 polymer ?
#
loop_
_entity_poly.entity_id
_entity_poly.type
_entity_poly.pdbx_seq_one_letter_code
_entity_poly.pdbx_strand_id
1 'polypeptide(L)'
;MRRFWKWAGLVLASVAVLALAAVAYVYAASEAIIAHQYPLPLSRVHASRDPKVIALGQHLVRPYGCADCHRPHLQGAFIPDFGVSSRNLTRLASTFSDADFDHAIREGLRPDGTSVAESMPSDAFQYMPDADAAAIVSYIRSLRAAGPDIPPPSYSFWQRVALLKGAIHVGQYWFPLQKQALDLGARYARARQMAMTA
;
A
#
# COMPACT_ATOMS: atom_id res chain seq x y z
N MET A 1 50.80 2.01 29.91
CA MET A 1 50.19 1.37 28.73
C MET A 1 48.96 0.51 29.03
N ARG A 2 48.99 -0.45 29.98
CA ARG A 2 47.82 -1.32 30.30
C ARG A 2 46.52 -0.62 30.71
N ARG A 3 46.57 0.55 31.38
CA ARG A 3 45.37 1.33 31.73
C ARG A 3 44.70 1.98 30.52
N PHE A 4 45.47 2.46 29.55
CA PHE A 4 44.96 3.06 28.31
C PHE A 4 44.13 2.05 27.50
N TRP A 5 44.66 0.84 27.30
CA TRP A 5 43.95 -0.24 26.58
C TRP A 5 42.65 -0.70 27.27
N LYS A 6 42.59 -0.64 28.62
CA LYS A 6 41.35 -0.92 29.36
C LYS A 6 40.27 0.14 29.11
N TRP A 7 40.63 1.42 29.17
CA TRP A 7 39.71 2.52 28.89
C TRP A 7 39.29 2.55 27.41
N ALA A 8 40.23 2.33 26.48
CA ALA A 8 39.93 2.20 25.07
C ALA A 8 38.95 1.04 24.80
N GLY A 9 39.16 -0.11 25.44
CA GLY A 9 38.24 -1.26 25.35
C GLY A 9 36.85 -0.96 25.94
N LEU A 10 36.77 -0.27 27.08
CA LEU A 10 35.49 0.15 27.68
C LEU A 10 34.74 1.14 26.80
N VAL A 11 35.43 2.12 26.21
CA VAL A 11 34.83 3.09 25.28
C VAL A 11 34.29 2.38 24.04
N LEU A 12 35.09 1.49 23.43
CA LEU A 12 34.67 0.71 22.27
C LEU A 12 33.44 -0.17 22.58
N ALA A 13 33.45 -0.86 23.72
CA ALA A 13 32.30 -1.67 24.15
C ALA A 13 31.05 -0.81 24.37
N SER A 14 31.21 0.36 25.00
CA SER A 14 30.10 1.29 25.26
C SER A 14 29.50 1.82 23.96
N VAL A 15 30.35 2.22 23.00
CA VAL A 15 29.89 2.67 21.67
C VAL A 15 29.16 1.54 20.93
N ALA A 16 29.67 0.31 20.99
CA ALA A 16 29.02 -0.83 20.38
C ALA A 16 27.63 -1.11 21.00
N VAL A 17 27.52 -1.06 22.33
CA VAL A 17 26.23 -1.22 23.03
C VAL A 17 25.24 -0.11 22.65
N LEU A 18 25.69 1.15 22.61
CA LEU A 18 24.83 2.27 22.19
C LEU A 18 24.39 2.13 20.73
N ALA A 19 25.27 1.68 19.82
CA ALA A 19 24.93 1.45 18.43
C ALA A 19 23.88 0.33 18.29
N LEU A 20 24.04 -0.78 19.02
CA LEU A 20 23.07 -1.87 19.04
C LEU A 20 21.72 -1.42 19.61
N ALA A 21 21.73 -0.64 20.70
CA ALA A 21 20.52 -0.08 21.28
C ALA A 21 19.80 0.87 20.32
N ALA A 22 20.55 1.70 19.58
CA ALA A 22 19.99 2.60 18.56
C ALA A 22 19.36 1.81 17.39
N VAL A 23 20.02 0.76 16.90
CA VAL A 23 19.46 -0.12 15.87
C VAL A 23 18.19 -0.80 16.39
N ALA A 24 18.23 -1.39 17.60
CA ALA A 24 17.07 -2.03 18.21
C ALA A 24 15.90 -1.05 18.38
N TYR A 25 16.16 0.19 18.81
CA TYR A 25 15.16 1.24 18.90
C TYR A 25 14.52 1.56 17.54
N VAL A 26 15.34 1.75 16.50
CA VAL A 26 14.85 2.02 15.14
C VAL A 26 13.92 0.89 14.68
N TYR A 27 14.32 -0.36 14.86
CA TYR A 27 13.49 -1.50 14.48
C TYR A 27 12.19 -1.56 15.30
N ALA A 28 12.25 -1.48 16.62
CA ALA A 28 11.07 -1.58 17.48
C ALA A 28 10.06 -0.44 17.22
N ALA A 29 10.54 0.80 17.15
CA ALA A 29 9.69 1.96 16.92
C ALA A 29 9.07 1.96 15.52
N SER A 30 9.84 1.62 14.48
CA SER A 30 9.29 1.53 13.11
C SER A 30 8.35 0.34 12.94
N GLU A 31 8.61 -0.79 13.60
CA GLU A 31 7.73 -1.96 13.55
C GLU A 31 6.38 -1.66 14.18
N ALA A 32 6.34 -0.92 15.29
CA ALA A 32 5.09 -0.50 15.91
C ALA A 32 4.19 0.32 14.94
N ILE A 33 4.79 1.05 14.00
CA ILE A 33 4.07 1.78 12.95
C ILE A 33 3.67 0.83 11.80
N ILE A 34 4.61 0.04 11.28
CA ILE A 34 4.40 -0.86 10.14
C ILE A 34 3.37 -1.95 10.44
N ALA A 35 3.43 -2.53 11.64
CA ALA A 35 2.58 -3.63 12.09
C ALA A 35 1.29 -3.14 12.75
N HIS A 36 1.03 -1.83 12.77
CA HIS A 36 -0.21 -1.31 13.33
C HIS A 36 -1.41 -1.83 12.52
N GLN A 37 -2.40 -2.36 13.22
CA GLN A 37 -3.61 -2.90 12.62
C GLN A 37 -4.77 -1.94 12.83
N TYR A 38 -5.39 -1.56 11.72
CA TYR A 38 -6.57 -0.71 11.68
C TYR A 38 -7.83 -1.57 11.52
N PRO A 39 -8.98 -1.13 12.06
CA PRO A 39 -10.24 -1.82 11.84
C PRO A 39 -10.63 -1.73 10.36
N LEU A 40 -11.00 -2.87 9.77
CA LEU A 40 -11.47 -2.93 8.40
C LEU A 40 -12.90 -2.39 8.28
N PRO A 41 -13.16 -1.34 7.49
CA PRO A 41 -14.51 -0.84 7.26
C PRO A 41 -15.41 -1.88 6.57
N LEU A 42 -16.73 -1.73 6.67
CA LEU A 42 -17.63 -2.58 5.88
C LEU A 42 -17.54 -2.20 4.40
N SER A 43 -17.25 -3.19 3.55
CA SER A 43 -17.28 -3.04 2.09
C SER A 43 -18.60 -3.54 1.52
N ARG A 44 -19.11 -2.86 0.49
CA ARG A 44 -20.27 -3.28 -0.31
C ARG A 44 -19.88 -3.73 -1.73
N VAL A 45 -18.57 -3.81 -1.99
CA VAL A 45 -18.05 -4.16 -3.30
C VAL A 45 -18.18 -5.67 -3.50
N HIS A 46 -18.80 -6.05 -4.61
CA HIS A 46 -18.93 -7.43 -5.04
C HIS A 46 -18.57 -7.53 -6.51
N ALA A 47 -17.70 -8.49 -6.85
CA ALA A 47 -17.31 -8.73 -8.22
C ALA A 47 -18.50 -9.27 -9.04
N SER A 48 -18.60 -8.79 -10.27
CA SER A 48 -19.56 -9.25 -11.27
C SER A 48 -18.90 -10.16 -12.29
N ARG A 49 -19.67 -11.11 -12.82
CA ARG A 49 -19.27 -11.94 -13.97
C ARG A 49 -19.78 -11.40 -15.31
N ASP A 50 -20.49 -10.27 -15.31
CA ASP A 50 -20.96 -9.62 -16.54
C ASP A 50 -19.75 -9.16 -17.38
N PRO A 51 -19.61 -9.63 -18.63
CA PRO A 51 -18.53 -9.20 -19.52
C PRO A 51 -18.43 -7.68 -19.70
N LYS A 52 -19.54 -6.93 -19.62
CA LYS A 52 -19.55 -5.47 -19.72
C LYS A 52 -18.89 -4.82 -18.51
N VAL A 53 -19.13 -5.35 -17.31
CA VAL A 53 -18.53 -4.86 -16.07
C VAL A 53 -17.04 -5.19 -16.03
N ILE A 54 -16.65 -6.39 -16.47
CA ILE A 54 -15.24 -6.79 -16.61
C ILE A 54 -14.51 -5.89 -17.61
N ALA A 55 -15.11 -5.63 -18.78
CA ALA A 55 -14.53 -4.74 -19.79
C ALA A 55 -14.38 -3.29 -19.28
N LEU A 56 -15.34 -2.80 -18.48
CA LEU A 56 -15.22 -1.52 -17.81
C LEU A 56 -14.03 -1.52 -16.83
N GLY A 57 -13.87 -2.55 -16.00
CA GLY A 57 -12.74 -2.67 -15.09
C GLY A 57 -11.39 -2.65 -15.80
N GLN A 58 -11.28 -3.41 -16.90
CA GLN A 58 -10.10 -3.40 -17.77
C GLN A 58 -9.79 -2.00 -18.31
N HIS A 59 -10.82 -1.25 -18.70
CA HIS A 59 -10.68 0.12 -19.18
C HIS A 59 -10.23 1.07 -18.07
N LEU A 60 -10.78 0.94 -16.85
CA LEU A 60 -10.52 1.81 -15.70
C LEU A 60 -9.12 1.63 -15.08
N VAL A 61 -8.54 0.43 -15.15
CA VAL A 61 -7.19 0.15 -14.62
C VAL A 61 -6.08 1.07 -15.17
N ARG A 62 -6.23 1.57 -16.40
CA ARG A 62 -5.28 2.50 -17.02
C ARG A 62 -5.42 3.96 -16.54
N PRO A 63 -6.60 4.62 -16.65
CA PRO A 63 -6.75 6.00 -16.21
C PRO A 63 -6.59 6.18 -14.69
N TYR A 64 -6.81 5.13 -13.88
CA TYR A 64 -6.45 5.15 -12.44
C TYR A 64 -4.98 4.83 -12.16
N GLY A 65 -4.13 4.63 -13.18
CA GLY A 65 -2.70 4.38 -13.01
C GLY A 65 -2.34 3.03 -12.36
N CYS A 66 -3.29 2.12 -12.17
CA CYS A 66 -3.04 0.83 -11.51
C CYS A 66 -1.97 0.02 -12.27
N ALA A 67 -1.97 0.10 -13.60
CA ALA A 67 -1.03 -0.59 -14.47
C ALA A 67 0.41 -0.03 -14.42
N ASP A 68 0.63 1.16 -13.87
CA ASP A 68 1.95 1.79 -13.81
C ASP A 68 2.84 1.07 -12.77
N CYS A 69 2.25 0.77 -11.61
CA CYS A 69 2.90 0.01 -10.54
C CYS A 69 2.65 -1.50 -10.68
N HIS A 70 1.42 -1.95 -10.98
CA HIS A 70 1.08 -3.38 -11.04
C HIS A 70 1.36 -4.03 -12.40
N ARG A 71 1.92 -3.29 -13.36
CA ARG A 71 2.16 -3.70 -14.76
C ARG A 71 0.87 -3.89 -15.56
N PRO A 72 0.94 -3.90 -16.92
CA PRO A 72 -0.26 -3.99 -17.77
C PRO A 72 -1.16 -5.21 -17.55
N HIS A 73 -0.60 -6.30 -17.01
CA HIS A 73 -1.32 -7.55 -16.72
C HIS A 73 -1.58 -7.75 -15.22
N LEU A 74 -1.37 -6.72 -14.39
CA LEU A 74 -1.60 -6.75 -12.93
C LEU A 74 -0.78 -7.83 -12.19
N GLN A 75 0.37 -8.21 -12.74
CA GLN A 75 1.26 -9.23 -12.18
C GLN A 75 2.23 -8.67 -11.14
N GLY A 76 2.24 -7.35 -10.94
CA GLY A 76 3.14 -6.67 -10.02
C GLY A 76 4.60 -6.68 -10.50
N ALA A 77 5.44 -5.92 -9.81
CA ALA A 77 6.89 -5.90 -10.00
C ALA A 77 7.56 -5.22 -8.80
N PHE A 78 8.87 -5.42 -8.68
CA PHE A 78 9.70 -4.51 -7.89
C PHE A 78 9.75 -3.13 -8.58
N ILE A 79 9.61 -2.05 -7.80
CA ILE A 79 9.65 -0.67 -8.27
C ILE A 79 10.90 -0.01 -7.66
N PRO A 80 12.00 0.11 -8.42
CA PRO A 80 13.28 0.61 -7.90
C PRO A 80 13.19 2.00 -7.29
N ASP A 81 12.42 2.90 -7.92
CA ASP A 81 12.31 4.31 -7.51
C ASP A 81 11.75 4.47 -6.10
N PHE A 82 10.89 3.54 -5.67
CA PHE A 82 10.30 3.54 -4.33
C PHE A 82 10.92 2.48 -3.40
N GLY A 83 11.80 1.62 -3.91
CA GLY A 83 12.41 0.52 -3.16
C GLY A 83 11.37 -0.44 -2.55
N VAL A 84 10.21 -0.59 -3.20
CA VAL A 84 9.09 -1.44 -2.75
C VAL A 84 8.54 -2.25 -3.91
N SER A 85 7.80 -3.31 -3.58
CA SER A 85 7.20 -4.20 -4.56
C SER A 85 5.69 -4.02 -4.64
N SER A 86 5.16 -3.90 -5.85
CA SER A 86 3.72 -4.04 -6.10
C SER A 86 3.34 -5.51 -6.14
N ARG A 87 2.25 -5.86 -5.46
CA ARG A 87 1.78 -7.26 -5.37
C ARG A 87 1.24 -7.76 -6.72
N ASN A 88 1.32 -9.07 -6.93
CA ASN A 88 0.70 -9.74 -8.08
C ASN A 88 -0.80 -9.93 -7.84
N LEU A 89 -1.64 -9.06 -8.41
CA LEU A 89 -3.09 -9.08 -8.20
C LEU A 89 -3.75 -10.32 -8.80
N THR A 90 -3.19 -10.88 -9.87
CA THR A 90 -3.71 -12.12 -10.49
C THR A 90 -3.53 -13.34 -9.58
N ARG A 91 -2.51 -13.32 -8.69
CA ARG A 91 -2.31 -14.34 -7.65
C ARG A 91 -3.18 -14.06 -6.44
N LEU A 92 -3.26 -12.80 -6.00
CA LEU A 92 -4.13 -12.41 -4.89
C LEU A 92 -5.61 -12.70 -5.16
N ALA A 93 -6.04 -12.73 -6.44
CA ALA A 93 -7.40 -13.07 -6.83
C ALA A 93 -7.87 -14.47 -6.37
N SER A 94 -7.00 -15.34 -5.86
CA SER A 94 -7.41 -16.61 -5.25
C SER A 94 -7.53 -16.58 -3.72
N THR A 95 -6.94 -15.58 -3.06
CA THR A 95 -6.84 -15.51 -1.58
C THR A 95 -7.55 -14.32 -0.98
N PHE A 96 -7.57 -13.18 -1.68
CA PHE A 96 -8.28 -11.97 -1.25
C PHE A 96 -9.78 -12.13 -1.55
N SER A 97 -10.62 -11.66 -0.65
CA SER A 97 -12.05 -11.41 -0.90
C SER A 97 -12.25 -10.11 -1.71
N ASP A 98 -13.47 -9.84 -2.16
CA ASP A 98 -13.76 -8.60 -2.89
C ASP A 98 -13.63 -7.38 -1.96
N ALA A 99 -14.00 -7.55 -0.69
CA ALA A 99 -13.80 -6.56 0.36
C ALA A 99 -12.32 -6.26 0.60
N ASP A 100 -11.46 -7.29 0.59
CA ASP A 100 -10.01 -7.10 0.77
C ASP A 100 -9.39 -6.26 -0.35
N PHE A 101 -9.84 -6.45 -1.60
CA PHE A 101 -9.39 -5.59 -2.69
C PHE A 101 -9.91 -4.16 -2.52
N ASP A 102 -11.15 -3.99 -2.09
CA ASP A 102 -11.75 -2.69 -1.85
C ASP A 102 -11.01 -1.93 -0.73
N HIS A 103 -10.69 -2.61 0.37
CA HIS A 103 -9.88 -2.09 1.46
C HIS A 103 -8.48 -1.69 1.00
N ALA A 104 -7.82 -2.53 0.19
CA ALA A 104 -6.50 -2.20 -0.33
C ALA A 104 -6.54 -0.98 -1.26
N ILE A 105 -7.56 -0.89 -2.13
CA ILE A 105 -7.70 0.18 -3.12
C ILE A 105 -8.07 1.49 -2.45
N ARG A 106 -9.17 1.55 -1.70
CA ARG A 106 -9.77 2.81 -1.22
C ARG A 106 -9.33 3.20 0.19
N GLU A 107 -9.01 2.23 1.04
CA GLU A 107 -8.66 2.47 2.45
C GLU A 107 -7.15 2.30 2.71
N GLY A 108 -6.41 1.74 1.76
CA GLY A 108 -4.99 1.44 1.92
C GLY A 108 -4.71 0.37 2.98
N LEU A 109 -5.63 -0.57 3.17
CA LEU A 109 -5.53 -1.63 4.19
C LEU A 109 -5.42 -3.02 3.56
N ARG A 110 -4.57 -3.85 4.15
CA ARG A 110 -4.47 -5.28 3.85
C ARG A 110 -5.55 -6.08 4.63
N PRO A 111 -5.80 -7.35 4.29
CA PRO A 111 -6.75 -8.20 5.03
C PRO A 111 -6.45 -8.37 6.53
N ASP A 112 -5.20 -8.15 6.94
CA ASP A 112 -4.77 -8.20 8.34
C ASP A 112 -4.90 -6.84 9.06
N GLY A 113 -5.47 -5.82 8.40
CA GLY A 113 -5.61 -4.47 8.92
C GLY A 113 -4.34 -3.61 8.85
N THR A 114 -3.21 -4.15 8.38
CA THR A 114 -1.99 -3.35 8.23
C THR A 114 -2.04 -2.49 6.98
N SER A 115 -1.37 -1.34 6.99
CA SER A 115 -1.36 -0.44 5.82
C SER A 115 -0.55 -1.00 4.65
N VAL A 116 -1.05 -0.77 3.44
CA VAL A 116 -0.27 -0.92 2.20
C VAL A 116 0.93 0.03 2.19
N ALA A 117 1.85 -0.15 1.24
CA ALA A 117 2.99 0.77 1.11
C ALA A 117 2.51 2.17 0.69
N GLU A 118 3.19 3.22 1.17
CA GLU A 118 2.93 4.63 0.84
C GLU A 118 2.83 4.90 -0.67
N SER A 119 3.61 4.17 -1.46
CA SER A 119 3.63 4.33 -2.92
C SER A 119 2.33 3.89 -3.60
N MET A 120 1.43 3.21 -2.88
CA MET A 120 0.09 2.91 -3.36
C MET A 120 -0.84 4.08 -3.01
N PRO A 121 -1.37 4.81 -4.02
CA PRO A 121 -2.10 6.07 -3.80
C PRO A 121 -3.57 5.83 -3.42
N SER A 122 -3.81 5.12 -2.31
CA SER A 122 -5.17 4.76 -1.88
C SER A 122 -6.02 5.98 -1.50
N ASP A 123 -5.39 7.08 -1.06
CA ASP A 123 -6.01 8.38 -0.81
C ASP A 123 -6.66 8.99 -2.04
N ALA A 124 -6.06 8.82 -3.22
CA ALA A 124 -6.65 9.26 -4.49
C ALA A 124 -7.90 8.42 -4.86
N PHE A 125 -8.02 7.21 -4.31
CA PHE A 125 -9.11 6.28 -4.62
C PHE A 125 -10.21 6.23 -3.56
N GLN A 126 -10.05 6.89 -2.41
CA GLN A 126 -10.99 6.80 -1.29
C GLN A 126 -12.45 7.15 -1.67
N TYR A 127 -12.65 8.00 -2.68
CA TYR A 127 -13.97 8.39 -3.21
C TYR A 127 -14.40 7.66 -4.49
N MET A 128 -13.67 6.62 -4.89
CA MET A 128 -14.07 5.79 -6.02
C MET A 128 -15.44 5.15 -5.73
N PRO A 129 -16.47 5.34 -6.58
CA PRO A 129 -17.77 4.74 -6.41
C PRO A 129 -17.69 3.23 -6.40
N ASP A 130 -18.58 2.62 -5.62
CA ASP A 130 -18.75 1.18 -5.49
C ASP A 130 -18.81 0.47 -6.87
N ALA A 131 -19.41 1.11 -7.89
CA ALA A 131 -19.51 0.56 -9.24
C ALA A 131 -18.16 0.47 -9.98
N ASP A 132 -17.30 1.47 -9.84
CA ASP A 132 -15.97 1.48 -10.47
C ASP A 132 -15.03 0.52 -9.74
N ALA A 133 -15.06 0.52 -8.40
CA ALA A 133 -14.32 -0.42 -7.58
C ALA A 133 -14.73 -1.86 -7.90
N ALA A 134 -16.04 -2.15 -7.96
CA ALA A 134 -16.55 -3.45 -8.36
C ALA A 134 -16.11 -3.84 -9.78
N ALA A 135 -16.11 -2.92 -10.74
CA ALA A 135 -15.63 -3.19 -12.09
C ALA A 135 -14.13 -3.58 -12.11
N ILE A 136 -13.29 -2.82 -11.41
CA ILE A 136 -11.85 -3.11 -11.28
C ILE A 136 -11.62 -4.48 -10.62
N VAL A 137 -12.29 -4.77 -9.51
CA VAL A 137 -12.21 -6.08 -8.83
C VAL A 137 -12.71 -7.21 -9.74
N SER A 138 -13.78 -6.98 -10.51
CA SER A 138 -14.28 -7.95 -11.49
C SER A 138 -13.23 -8.27 -12.56
N TYR A 139 -12.53 -7.25 -13.06
CA TYR A 139 -11.44 -7.45 -13.99
C TYR A 139 -10.29 -8.24 -13.37
N ILE A 140 -9.83 -7.88 -12.16
CA ILE A 140 -8.79 -8.63 -11.44
C ILE A 140 -9.17 -10.11 -11.30
N ARG A 141 -10.40 -10.41 -10.90
CA ARG A 141 -10.95 -11.77 -10.75
C ARG A 141 -11.00 -12.53 -12.07
N SER A 142 -11.21 -11.85 -13.18
CA SER A 142 -11.27 -12.47 -14.52
C SER A 142 -9.91 -12.91 -15.04
N LEU A 143 -8.81 -12.38 -14.48
CA LEU A 143 -7.46 -12.69 -14.92
C LEU A 143 -7.05 -14.09 -14.46
N ARG A 144 -6.43 -14.85 -15.37
CA ARG A 144 -5.77 -16.09 -15.02
C ARG A 144 -4.50 -15.78 -14.25
N ALA A 145 -4.31 -16.45 -13.10
CA ALA A 145 -3.09 -16.34 -12.31
C ALA A 145 -1.84 -16.63 -13.15
N ALA A 146 -0.92 -15.68 -13.19
CA ALA A 146 0.32 -15.75 -13.97
C ALA A 146 1.48 -15.04 -13.25
N GLY A 147 2.72 -15.39 -13.60
CA GLY A 147 3.91 -14.82 -12.97
C GLY A 147 4.17 -15.30 -11.54
N PRO A 148 5.26 -14.84 -10.90
CA PRO A 148 5.58 -15.18 -9.51
C PRO A 148 4.65 -14.46 -8.54
N ASP A 149 4.42 -15.04 -7.36
CA ASP A 149 3.87 -14.28 -6.24
C ASP A 149 4.95 -13.33 -5.72
N ILE A 150 4.55 -12.09 -5.46
CA ILE A 150 5.44 -11.02 -5.02
C ILE A 150 5.11 -10.75 -3.56
N PRO A 151 6.07 -10.87 -2.63
CA PRO A 151 5.81 -10.68 -1.21
C PRO A 151 5.41 -9.24 -0.90
N PRO A 152 4.79 -8.98 0.28
CA PRO A 152 4.60 -7.63 0.76
C PRO A 152 5.94 -6.87 0.83
N PRO A 153 5.89 -5.53 0.70
CA PRO A 153 7.09 -4.71 0.73
C PRO A 153 7.83 -4.89 2.06
N SER A 154 9.16 -5.03 1.97
CA SER A 154 10.05 -5.02 3.12
C SER A 154 10.73 -3.65 3.23
N TYR A 155 10.94 -3.18 4.47
CA TYR A 155 11.56 -1.89 4.74
C TYR A 155 13.00 -2.10 5.19
N SER A 156 13.95 -1.59 4.40
CA SER A 156 15.36 -1.50 4.75
C SER A 156 15.57 -0.63 6.00
N PHE A 157 16.76 -0.72 6.60
CA PHE A 157 17.13 0.10 7.76
C PHE A 157 16.92 1.60 7.49
N TRP A 158 17.34 2.09 6.31
CA TRP A 158 17.21 3.50 5.96
C TRP A 158 15.75 3.92 5.71
N GLN A 159 14.92 3.03 5.15
CA GLN A 159 13.48 3.28 5.04
C GLN A 159 12.81 3.34 6.42
N ARG A 160 13.23 2.51 7.38
CA ARG A 160 12.75 2.58 8.77
C ARG A 160 13.16 3.88 9.46
N VAL A 161 14.40 4.34 9.23
CA VAL A 161 14.84 5.65 9.72
C VAL A 161 14.05 6.78 9.06
N ALA A 162 13.81 6.71 7.75
CA ALA A 162 13.00 7.69 7.02
C ALA A 162 11.55 7.73 7.53
N LEU A 163 10.96 6.57 7.82
CA LEU A 163 9.65 6.44 8.44
C LEU A 163 9.59 7.14 9.80
N LEU A 164 10.56 6.88 10.68
CA LEU A 164 10.62 7.51 12.00
C LEU A 164 10.84 9.04 11.94
N LYS A 165 11.40 9.52 10.83
CA LYS A 165 11.58 10.95 10.56
C LYS A 165 10.39 11.59 9.84
N GLY A 166 9.35 10.83 9.47
CA GLY A 166 8.21 11.31 8.69
C GLY A 166 8.55 11.65 7.24
N ALA A 167 9.67 11.12 6.72
CA ALA A 167 10.01 11.25 5.29
C ALA A 167 9.33 10.19 4.42
N ILE A 168 8.82 9.13 5.05
CA ILE A 168 7.98 8.07 4.48
C ILE A 168 6.83 7.87 5.46
N HIS A 169 5.64 7.59 4.98
CA HIS A 169 4.43 7.38 5.78
C HIS A 169 3.82 6.01 5.50
N VAL A 170 3.69 5.20 6.54
CA VAL A 170 2.87 3.97 6.50
C VAL A 170 1.80 4.09 7.55
N GLY A 171 0.56 4.30 7.10
CA GLY A 171 -0.58 4.45 7.98
C GLY A 171 -1.75 5.17 7.29
N GLN A 172 -2.97 4.66 7.49
CA GLN A 172 -4.19 5.32 7.01
C GLN A 172 -4.30 6.78 7.50
N TYR A 173 -3.73 7.10 8.67
CA TYR A 173 -3.85 8.42 9.31
C TYR A 173 -2.91 9.48 8.72
N TRP A 174 -1.95 9.10 7.88
CA TRP A 174 -1.15 10.09 7.14
C TRP A 174 -1.99 10.77 6.07
N PHE A 175 -2.97 10.06 5.49
CA PHE A 175 -3.95 10.67 4.62
C PHE A 175 -4.87 11.52 5.51
N PRO A 176 -4.87 12.86 5.43
CA PRO A 176 -6.03 13.58 5.92
C PRO A 176 -7.21 12.99 5.17
N LEU A 177 -8.26 12.55 5.88
CA LEU A 177 -9.57 12.29 5.24
C LEU A 177 -9.83 13.54 4.40
N GLN A 178 -9.70 13.42 3.08
CA GLN A 178 -9.84 14.59 2.25
C GLN A 178 -11.28 15.08 2.47
N LYS A 179 -11.53 16.37 2.22
CA LYS A 179 -12.92 16.82 2.27
C LYS A 179 -13.67 15.99 1.24
N GLN A 180 -14.84 15.45 1.61
CA GLN A 180 -15.74 14.84 0.63
C GLN A 180 -15.75 15.73 -0.59
N ALA A 181 -15.51 15.16 -1.77
CA ALA A 181 -15.51 15.92 -3.00
C ALA A 181 -16.81 16.75 -3.11
N LEU A 182 -16.89 17.77 -3.95
CA LEU A 182 -18.13 18.54 -4.09
C LEU A 182 -19.17 17.76 -4.91
N ASP A 183 -20.33 17.38 -4.36
CA ASP A 183 -21.34 16.62 -5.13
C ASP A 183 -22.06 17.50 -6.15
N LEU A 184 -21.56 17.48 -7.38
CA LEU A 184 -22.13 18.18 -8.52
C LEU A 184 -23.35 17.47 -9.11
N GLY A 185 -23.79 16.35 -8.52
CA GLY A 185 -24.93 15.55 -8.95
C GLY A 185 -24.56 14.43 -9.93
N ALA A 186 -25.52 13.52 -10.16
CA ALA A 186 -25.34 12.27 -10.90
C ALA A 186 -24.74 12.43 -12.31
N ARG A 187 -24.95 13.58 -12.95
CA ARG A 187 -24.43 13.90 -14.29
C ARG A 187 -22.91 14.02 -14.34
N TYR A 188 -22.26 14.40 -13.24
CA TYR A 188 -20.83 14.71 -13.20
C TYR A 188 -20.02 13.73 -12.36
N ALA A 189 -20.62 12.60 -11.95
CA ALA A 189 -19.97 11.60 -11.11
C ALA A 189 -18.61 11.16 -11.65
N ARG A 190 -18.52 10.86 -12.96
CA ARG A 190 -17.25 10.46 -13.60
C ARG A 190 -16.23 11.59 -13.78
N ALA A 191 -16.68 12.79 -14.15
CA ALA A 191 -15.79 13.93 -14.38
C ALA A 191 -15.14 14.41 -13.07
N ARG A 192 -15.87 14.33 -11.96
CA ARG A 192 -15.38 14.63 -10.62
C ARG A 192 -14.27 13.67 -10.17
N GLN A 193 -14.38 12.38 -10.50
CA GLN A 193 -13.30 11.42 -10.26
C GLN A 193 -12.05 11.72 -11.08
N MET A 194 -12.19 11.99 -12.38
CA MET A 194 -11.05 12.33 -13.24
C MET A 194 -10.35 13.62 -12.80
N ALA A 195 -11.10 14.59 -12.28
CA ALA A 195 -10.56 15.86 -11.78
C ALA A 195 -9.84 15.77 -10.43
N MET A 196 -10.05 14.68 -9.66
CA MET A 196 -9.36 14.43 -8.37
C MET A 196 -8.08 13.60 -8.55
N THR A 197 -7.86 13.05 -9.76
CA THR A 197 -6.74 12.16 -10.11
C THR A 197 -5.72 12.82 -11.05
N ALA A 198 -5.87 14.11 -11.36
CA ALA A 198 -5.03 14.88 -12.29
C ALA A 198 -4.13 15.89 -11.58
#